data_AF-A0A151ARC0-F1
#
_entry.id   AF-A0A151ARC0-F1
#
_cell.length_a   1.000
_cell.length_b   1.000
_cell.length_c   1.000
_cell.angle_alpha   90.00
_cell.angle_beta   90.00
_cell.angle_gamma   90.00
#
_symmetry.space_group_name_H-M   'P 1'
#
loop_
_entity.id
_entity.type
_entity.pdbx_description
1 polymer ?
#
loop_
_entity_poly.entity_id
_entity_poly.type
_entity_poly.pdbx_seq_one_letter_code
_entity_poly.pdbx_strand_id
1 'polypeptide(L)'
;MVKLKSKYILLSLIFSLILLTIGFLVALLISRYYNNMNIGDVMFFIGLGTTSLGALTMLNGSPSGADISKMGCNTSQYDAFYNLESLKISRKPLDYIKNFKQNSVIKLTFSGLTMILGGILSVLFSTLLNM
;
A
#
# COMPACT_ATOMS: atom_id res chain seq x y z
N MET A 1 12.47 12.99 -12.22
CA MET A 1 11.73 12.03 -13.07
C MET A 1 11.96 10.63 -12.50
N VAL A 2 10.97 9.96 -11.89
CA VAL A 2 11.13 8.54 -11.50
C VAL A 2 11.12 7.76 -12.81
N LYS A 3 12.29 7.49 -13.37
CA LYS A 3 12.43 6.61 -14.54
C LYS A 3 12.13 5.20 -14.06
N LEU A 4 10.84 4.86 -13.93
CA LEU A 4 10.41 3.46 -13.91
C LEU A 4 10.88 2.88 -15.24
N LYS A 5 12.05 2.23 -15.24
CA LYS A 5 12.55 1.55 -16.42
C LYS A 5 11.47 0.53 -16.81
N SER A 6 11.12 0.48 -18.10
CA SER A 6 10.09 -0.42 -18.65
C SER A 6 10.15 -1.85 -18.08
N LYS A 7 11.37 -2.36 -17.82
CA LYS A 7 11.64 -3.64 -17.15
C LYS A 7 10.90 -3.83 -15.80
N TYR A 8 10.76 -2.80 -14.97
CA TYR A 8 10.09 -2.89 -13.67
C TYR A 8 8.56 -2.98 -13.80
N ILE A 9 7.98 -2.38 -14.84
CA ILE A 9 6.53 -2.49 -15.07
C ILE A 9 6.20 -3.92 -15.49
N LEU A 10 7.02 -4.49 -16.39
CA LEU A 10 6.86 -5.87 -16.84
C LEU A 10 7.07 -6.87 -15.69
N LEU A 11 8.10 -6.65 -14.86
CA LEU A 11 8.33 -7.45 -13.65
C LEU A 11 7.15 -7.36 -12.67
N SER A 12 6.60 -6.16 -12.48
CA SER A 12 5.42 -5.95 -11.62
C SER A 12 4.21 -6.74 -12.12
N LEU A 13 4.02 -6.82 -13.43
CA LEU A 13 2.92 -7.58 -14.04
C LEU A 13 3.09 -9.08 -13.82
N ILE A 14 4.31 -9.62 -13.97
CA ILE A 14 4.61 -11.02 -13.67
C ILE A 14 4.34 -11.34 -12.18
N PHE A 15 4.79 -10.49 -11.27
CA PHE A 15 4.50 -10.67 -9.85
C PHE A 15 3.01 -10.60 -9.53
N SER A 16 2.24 -9.75 -10.22
CA SER A 16 0.79 -9.68 -10.04
C SER A 16 0.08 -10.97 -10.46
N LEU A 17 0.57 -11.68 -11.49
CA LEU A 17 0.06 -13.00 -11.88
C LEU A 17 0.36 -14.07 -10.83
N ILE A 18 1.56 -14.04 -10.24
CA ILE A 18 1.92 -14.94 -9.11
C ILE A 18 1.01 -14.65 -7.90
N LEU A 19 0.69 -13.38 -7.65
CA LEU A 19 -0.22 -12.98 -6.58
C LEU A 19 -1.64 -13.52 -6.82
N LEU A 20 -2.10 -13.51 -8.07
CA LEU A 20 -3.39 -14.08 -8.46
C LEU A 20 -3.43 -15.60 -8.23
N THR A 21 -2.38 -16.35 -8.59
CA THR A 21 -2.35 -17.80 -8.37
C THR A 21 -2.35 -18.14 -6.88
N ILE A 22 -1.60 -17.38 -6.07
CA ILE A 22 -1.64 -17.51 -4.60
C ILE A 22 -3.03 -17.18 -4.06
N GLY A 23 -3.64 -16.08 -4.50
CA GLY A 23 -4.98 -15.67 -4.10
C GLY A 23 -6.05 -16.71 -4.43
N PHE A 24 -5.94 -17.36 -5.60
CA PHE A 24 -6.81 -18.46 -5.99
C PHE A 24 -6.66 -19.69 -5.09
N LEU A 25 -5.43 -20.08 -4.74
CA LEU A 25 -5.19 -21.19 -3.81
C LEU A 25 -5.79 -20.90 -2.43
N VAL A 26 -5.68 -19.67 -1.94
CA VAL A 26 -6.30 -19.25 -0.69
C VAL A 26 -7.83 -19.29 -0.80
N ALA A 27 -8.40 -18.82 -1.91
CA ALA A 27 -9.84 -18.88 -2.14
C ALA A 27 -10.38 -20.32 -2.16
N LEU A 28 -9.65 -21.27 -2.74
CA LEU A 28 -9.98 -22.70 -2.72
C LEU A 28 -9.98 -23.27 -1.29
N LEU A 29 -8.97 -22.93 -0.49
CA LEU A 29 -8.89 -23.39 0.90
C LEU A 29 -10.06 -22.86 1.74
N ILE A 30 -10.39 -21.57 1.58
CA ILE A 30 -11.50 -20.93 2.30
C ILE A 30 -12.84 -21.53 1.86
N SER A 31 -13.08 -21.66 0.55
CA SER A 31 -14.31 -22.23 0.01
C SER A 31 -14.53 -23.66 0.52
N ARG A 32 -13.47 -24.47 0.60
CA ARG A 32 -13.52 -25.83 1.16
C ARG A 32 -13.75 -25.87 2.66
N TYR A 33 -13.18 -24.93 3.42
CA TYR A 33 -13.36 -24.88 4.87
C TYR A 33 -14.79 -24.45 5.26
N TYR A 34 -15.38 -23.50 4.53
CA TYR A 34 -16.70 -22.93 4.82
C TYR A 34 -17.86 -23.62 4.07
N ASN A 35 -17.61 -24.72 3.34
CA ASN A 35 -18.61 -25.66 2.81
C ASN A 35 -19.90 -25.02 2.24
N ASN A 36 -19.76 -24.02 1.34
CA ASN A 36 -20.80 -23.46 0.44
C ASN A 36 -20.47 -22.04 -0.07
N MET A 37 -19.33 -21.44 0.30
CA MET A 37 -18.96 -20.14 -0.27
C MET A 37 -18.47 -20.31 -1.71
N ASN A 38 -19.08 -19.55 -2.63
CA ASN A 38 -18.61 -19.45 -4.00
C ASN A 38 -17.18 -18.92 -4.04
N ILE A 39 -16.33 -19.58 -4.82
CA ILE A 39 -14.92 -19.21 -4.97
C ILE A 39 -14.80 -17.79 -5.52
N GLY A 40 -15.68 -17.39 -6.45
CA GLY A 40 -15.68 -16.04 -7.00
C GLY A 40 -15.95 -14.97 -5.95
N ASP A 41 -16.87 -15.20 -5.00
CA ASP A 41 -17.15 -14.25 -3.92
C ASP A 41 -15.97 -14.09 -2.97
N VAL A 42 -15.33 -15.20 -2.59
CA VAL A 42 -14.12 -15.17 -1.76
C VAL A 42 -12.98 -14.43 -2.47
N MET A 43 -12.81 -14.67 -3.76
CA MET A 43 -11.77 -14.04 -4.57
C MET A 43 -12.02 -12.55 -4.78
N PHE A 44 -13.29 -12.13 -4.83
CA PHE A 44 -13.69 -10.72 -4.85
C PHE A 44 -13.21 -9.99 -3.59
N PHE A 45 -13.47 -10.57 -2.40
CA PHE A 45 -13.06 -9.98 -1.13
C PHE A 45 -11.53 -9.95 -0.98
N ILE A 46 -10.84 -11.01 -1.41
CA ILE A 46 -9.36 -11.04 -1.45
C ILE A 46 -8.83 -9.93 -2.37
N GLY A 47 -9.45 -9.74 -3.54
CA GLY A 47 -9.09 -8.69 -4.49
C GLY A 47 -9.25 -7.29 -3.90
N LEU A 48 -10.41 -6.99 -3.29
CA LEU A 48 -10.64 -5.70 -2.62
C LEU A 48 -9.66 -5.44 -1.48
N GLY A 49 -9.40 -6.45 -0.64
CA GLY A 49 -8.45 -6.35 0.47
C GLY A 49 -7.03 -6.07 -0.01
N THR A 50 -6.57 -6.81 -1.03
CA THR A 50 -5.22 -6.65 -1.59
C THR A 50 -5.03 -5.31 -2.30
N THR A 51 -6.01 -4.82 -3.06
CA THR A 51 -5.96 -3.47 -3.65
C THR A 51 -5.92 -2.38 -2.58
N SER A 52 -6.72 -2.52 -1.52
CA SER A 52 -6.75 -1.55 -0.41
C SER A 52 -5.41 -1.50 0.34
N LEU A 53 -4.83 -2.67 0.64
CA LEU A 53 -3.50 -2.76 1.23
C LEU A 53 -2.43 -2.16 0.31
N GLY A 54 -2.50 -2.44 -0.99
CA GLY A 54 -1.62 -1.84 -1.99
C GLY A 54 -1.68 -0.31 -1.97
N ALA A 55 -2.88 0.26 -1.92
CA ALA A 55 -3.07 1.72 -1.81
C ALA A 55 -2.48 2.28 -0.51
N LEU A 56 -2.71 1.62 0.63
CA LEU A 56 -2.15 2.03 1.92
C LEU A 56 -0.62 1.99 1.94
N THR A 57 0.00 0.98 1.32
CA THR A 57 1.48 0.90 1.23
C THR A 57 2.10 1.97 0.33
N MET A 58 1.31 2.64 -0.51
CA MET A 58 1.77 3.78 -1.32
C MET A 58 1.64 5.12 -0.61
N LEU A 59 0.92 5.19 0.51
CA LEU A 59 0.86 6.40 1.32
C LEU A 59 2.19 6.59 2.03
N ASN A 60 2.92 7.64 1.65
CA ASN A 60 4.04 8.13 2.45
C ASN A 60 3.45 8.67 3.76
N GLY A 61 3.58 7.89 4.83
CA GLY A 61 3.40 8.41 6.17
C GLY A 61 4.39 9.55 6.37
N SER A 62 3.90 10.76 6.62
CA SER A 62 4.73 11.79 7.25
C SER A 62 4.79 11.41 8.73
N PRO A 63 5.93 10.91 9.26
CA PRO A 63 6.04 10.74 10.70
C PRO A 63 5.89 12.15 11.28
N SER A 64 4.79 12.41 11.96
CA SER A 64 4.54 13.68 12.65
C SER A 64 5.50 13.92 13.82
N GLY A 65 6.46 13.00 14.03
CA GLY A 65 7.28 12.93 15.24
C GLY A 65 6.46 12.56 16.49
N ALA A 66 5.15 12.35 16.36
CA ALA A 66 4.28 11.99 17.47
C ALA A 66 4.44 10.50 17.78
N ASP A 67 5.32 10.22 18.73
CA ASP A 67 5.47 8.90 19.31
C ASP A 67 4.51 8.76 20.49
N ILE A 68 3.43 8.00 20.30
CA ILE A 68 2.40 7.74 21.32
C ILE A 68 3.01 7.01 22.53
N SER A 69 4.11 6.27 22.34
CA SER A 69 4.78 5.55 23.42
C SER A 69 5.47 6.46 24.44
N LYS A 70 5.60 7.76 24.12
CA LYS A 70 6.22 8.78 24.99
C LYS A 70 5.21 9.72 25.66
N MET A 71 3.92 9.47 25.48
CA MET A 71 2.86 10.30 26.05
C MET A 71 2.81 10.11 27.58
N GLY A 72 3.21 11.14 28.34
CA GLY A 72 3.23 11.12 29.81
C GLY A 72 4.62 11.08 30.46
N CYS A 73 5.71 10.97 29.70
CA CYS A 73 7.07 11.03 30.24
C CYS A 73 7.52 12.48 30.48
N ASN A 74 8.25 12.74 31.58
CA ASN A 74 8.79 14.07 31.93
C ASN A 74 9.78 14.64 30.90
N THR A 75 10.29 13.83 29.97
CA THR A 75 11.15 14.24 28.85
C THR A 75 10.36 14.75 27.63
N SER A 76 9.02 14.71 27.66
CA SER A 76 8.15 15.04 26.53
C SER A 76 8.32 16.47 26.00
N GLN A 77 8.70 17.44 26.84
CA GLN A 77 8.95 18.82 26.39
C GLN A 77 10.24 18.95 25.57
N TYR A 78 11.32 18.26 25.98
CA TYR A 78 12.58 18.26 25.23
C TYR A 78 12.44 17.50 23.91
N ASP A 79 11.75 16.36 23.92
CA ASP A 79 11.46 15.58 22.71
C ASP A 79 10.52 16.36 21.76
N ALA A 80 9.51 17.05 22.30
CA ALA A 80 8.63 17.91 21.50
C ALA A 80 9.39 19.08 20.89
N PHE A 81 10.31 19.72 21.63
CA PHE A 81 11.13 20.80 21.11
C PHE A 81 12.05 20.30 19.98
N TYR A 82 12.73 19.17 20.17
CA TYR A 82 13.58 18.57 19.14
C TYR A 82 12.80 18.14 17.89
N ASN A 83 11.60 17.59 18.07
CA ASN A 83 10.69 17.24 16.99
C ASN A 83 10.19 18.49 16.26
N LEU A 84 9.86 19.56 16.98
CA LEU A 84 9.44 20.83 16.37
C LEU A 84 10.58 21.50 15.62
N GLU A 85 11.82 21.39 16.09
CA GLU A 85 13.00 21.95 15.43
C GLU A 85 13.36 21.17 14.15
N SER A 86 13.34 19.84 14.20
CA SER A 86 13.49 19.00 13.01
C SER A 86 12.35 19.20 12.01
N LEU A 87 11.11 19.38 12.48
CA LEU A 87 9.96 19.76 11.65
C LEU A 87 10.12 21.17 11.07
N LYS A 88 10.69 22.13 11.80
CA LYS A 88 10.94 23.49 11.30
C LYS A 88 12.01 23.49 10.20
N ILE A 89 13.04 22.64 10.32
CA ILE A 89 14.08 22.44 9.30
C ILE A 89 13.51 21.74 8.06
N SER A 90 12.68 20.71 8.24
CA SER A 90 12.03 19.98 7.14
C SER A 90 10.84 20.72 6.51
N ARG A 91 10.22 21.66 7.22
CA ARG A 91 9.18 22.60 6.74
C ARG A 91 9.71 23.98 6.37
N LYS A 92 11.04 24.22 6.38
CA LYS A 92 11.60 25.38 5.67
C LYS A 92 11.00 25.34 4.26
N PRO A 93 10.52 26.48 3.71
CA PRO A 93 9.80 26.50 2.45
C PRO A 93 10.75 26.09 1.32
N LEU A 94 10.94 24.79 1.15
CA LEU A 94 11.40 24.18 -0.08
C LEU A 94 10.29 24.47 -1.05
N ASP A 95 10.49 25.47 -1.93
CA ASP A 95 9.61 25.84 -3.05
C ASP A 95 8.64 24.71 -3.38
N TYR A 96 7.43 24.75 -2.80
CA TYR A 96 6.52 23.58 -2.79
C TYR A 96 6.16 23.17 -4.22
N ILE A 97 6.18 24.16 -5.12
CA ILE A 97 5.97 24.04 -6.56
C ILE A 97 7.18 23.40 -7.26
N LYS A 98 8.43 23.71 -6.87
CA LYS A 98 9.63 23.05 -7.45
C LYS A 98 9.78 21.60 -6.98
N ASN A 99 9.42 21.30 -5.73
CA ASN A 99 9.64 20.01 -5.10
C ASN A 99 8.35 19.20 -4.86
N PHE A 100 7.27 19.50 -5.58
CA PHE A 100 5.97 18.81 -5.47
C PHE A 100 6.08 17.29 -5.52
N LYS A 101 7.02 16.78 -6.33
CA LYS A 101 7.28 15.34 -6.49
C LYS A 101 7.98 14.70 -5.26
N GLN A 102 8.73 15.47 -4.49
CA GLN A 102 9.35 15.02 -3.23
C GLN A 102 8.37 15.12 -2.05
N ASN A 103 7.47 16.10 -2.08
CA ASN A 103 6.45 16.32 -1.07
C ASN A 103 5.13 15.57 -1.35
N SER A 104 5.11 14.69 -2.34
CA SER A 104 3.93 13.89 -2.67
C SER A 104 3.60 12.93 -1.53
N VAL A 105 2.35 12.98 -1.07
CA VAL A 105 1.76 12.06 -0.10
C VAL A 105 1.73 10.62 -0.65
N ILE A 106 1.77 10.48 -1.97
CA ILE A 106 1.77 9.19 -2.66
C ILE A 106 3.17 8.92 -3.22
N LYS A 107 3.80 7.85 -2.76
CA LYS A 107 5.03 7.32 -3.35
C LYS A 107 4.68 6.02 -4.06
N LEU A 108 4.78 6.06 -5.38
CA LEU A 108 4.68 4.86 -6.21
C LEU A 108 5.83 3.92 -5.87
N THR A 109 5.53 2.92 -5.04
CA THR A 109 6.43 1.81 -4.71
C THR A 109 6.14 0.63 -5.61
N PHE A 110 7.16 -0.15 -5.96
CA PHE A 110 6.99 -1.37 -6.74
C PHE A 110 6.00 -2.33 -6.05
N SER A 111 6.16 -2.52 -4.74
CA SER A 111 5.28 -3.38 -3.93
C SER A 111 3.81 -2.93 -3.98
N GLY A 112 3.53 -1.64 -3.75
CA GLY A 112 2.17 -1.14 -3.81
C GLY A 112 1.56 -1.34 -5.21
N LEU A 113 2.36 -1.15 -6.26
CA LEU A 113 1.90 -1.25 -7.65
C LEU A 113 1.58 -2.72 -8.00
N THR A 114 2.43 -3.65 -7.56
CA THR A 114 2.17 -5.09 -7.69
C THR A 114 0.91 -5.53 -6.96
N MET A 115 0.67 -5.03 -5.74
CA MET A 115 -0.51 -5.38 -4.94
C MET A 115 -1.80 -4.83 -5.57
N ILE A 116 -1.78 -3.58 -6.04
CA ILE A 116 -2.93 -2.96 -6.71
C ILE A 116 -3.27 -3.74 -7.98
N LEU A 117 -2.28 -4.02 -8.84
CA LEU A 117 -2.49 -4.79 -10.07
C LEU A 117 -2.99 -6.21 -9.78
N GLY A 118 -2.41 -6.89 -8.79
CA GLY A 118 -2.82 -8.24 -8.38
C GLY A 118 -4.25 -8.28 -7.83
N GLY A 119 -4.63 -7.28 -7.03
CA GLY A 119 -5.99 -7.17 -6.50
C GLY A 119 -7.03 -6.87 -7.58
N ILE A 120 -6.73 -5.96 -8.52
CA ILE A 120 -7.60 -5.67 -9.67
C ILE A 120 -7.78 -6.92 -10.54
N LEU A 121 -6.70 -7.62 -10.85
CA LEU A 121 -6.76 -8.88 -11.60
C LEU A 121 -7.61 -9.93 -10.88
N SER A 122 -7.51 -10.01 -9.55
CA SER A 122 -8.29 -10.95 -8.74
C SER A 122 -9.79 -10.60 -8.76
N VAL A 123 -10.15 -9.31 -8.73
CA VAL A 123 -11.54 -8.86 -8.88
C VAL A 123 -12.07 -9.20 -10.28
N LEU A 124 -11.30 -8.94 -11.33
CA LEU A 124 -11.70 -9.29 -12.70
C LEU A 124 -11.88 -10.80 -12.86
N PHE A 125 -10.96 -11.60 -12.32
CA PHE A 125 -11.06 -13.05 -12.37
C PHE A 125 -12.27 -13.58 -11.58
N SER A 126 -12.61 -12.95 -10.45
CA SER A 126 -13.83 -13.23 -9.70
C SER A 126 -15.10 -13.02 -10.55
N THR A 127 -15.18 -11.91 -11.29
CA THR A 127 -16.34 -11.68 -12.16
C THR A 127 -16.47 -12.74 -13.25
N LEU A 128 -15.35 -13.27 -13.74
CA LEU A 128 -15.33 -14.33 -14.76
C LEU A 128 -15.71 -15.70 -14.18
N LEU A 129 -15.43 -15.95 -12.90
CA LEU A 129 -15.83 -17.16 -12.16
C LEU A 129 -17.30 -17.17 -11.74
N ASN A 130 -17.90 -15.99 -11.55
CA ASN A 130 -19.29 -15.82 -11.13
C ASN A 130 -20.27 -15.64 -12.31
N MET A 131 -19.76 -15.58 -13.55
CA MET A 131 -20.57 -15.70 -14.78
C MET A 131 -20.90 -17.17 -15.07
#